data_AF-A0AA92BZA7-F1
#
_entry.id   AF-A0AA92BZA7-F1
#
_cell.length_a   1.000
_cell.length_b   1.000
_cell.length_c   1.000
_cell.angle_alpha   90.00
_cell.angle_beta   90.00
_cell.angle_gamma   90.00
#
_symmetry.space_group_name_H-M   'P 1'
#
loop_
_entity.id
_entity.type
_entity.pdbx_description
1 polymer ?
#
loop_
_entity_poly.entity_id
_entity_poly.type
_entity_poly.pdbx_seq_one_letter_code
_entity_poly.pdbx_strand_id
1 'polypeptide(L)' 'MTTQTSKPSHAVYHVDGEGQKKFWTKIGAAWAHEDGEGFNIQLTCLPVDGRLVVRKPRAGEQKGDAR' A
#
# COMPACT_ATOMS: atom_id res chain seq x y z
N MET A 1 3.76 -19.20 17.81
CA MET A 1 4.20 -18.08 16.96
C MET A 1 4.07 -18.52 15.51
N THR A 2 2.94 -18.25 14.88
CA THR A 2 2.72 -18.55 13.46
C THR A 2 2.67 -17.23 12.72
N THR A 3 3.80 -16.82 12.15
CA THR A 3 3.84 -15.82 11.08
C THR A 3 3.16 -16.42 9.85
N GLN A 4 1.83 -16.39 9.84
CA GLN A 4 1.09 -16.45 8.59
C GLN A 4 1.44 -15.14 7.88
N THR A 5 2.27 -15.22 6.84
CA THR A 5 2.43 -14.13 5.87
C THR A 5 1.09 -13.96 5.16
N SER A 6 0.17 -13.26 5.83
CA SER A 6 -1.13 -12.92 5.30
C SER A 6 -0.90 -12.07 4.07
N LYS A 7 -1.66 -12.34 3.00
CA LYS A 7 -1.58 -11.53 1.78
C LYS A 7 -1.83 -10.06 2.14
N PRO A 8 -1.14 -9.11 1.49
CA PRO A 8 -1.34 -7.68 1.78
C PRO A 8 -2.81 -7.31 1.60
N SER A 9 -3.39 -6.68 2.62
CA SER A 9 -4.80 -6.27 2.61
C SER A 9 -5.00 -4.94 1.89
N HIS A 10 -3.95 -4.12 1.81
CA HIS A 10 -3.98 -2.79 1.19
C HIS A 10 -2.71 -2.53 0.37
N ALA A 11 -2.82 -1.68 -0.64
CA ALA A 11 -1.70 -1.10 -1.37
C ALA A 11 -1.39 0.30 -0.84
N VAL A 12 -0.11 0.67 -0.85
CA VAL A 12 0.37 1.99 -0.43
C VAL A 12 0.84 2.77 -1.64
N TYR A 13 0.32 4.00 -1.77
CA TYR A 13 0.61 4.89 -2.89
C TYR A 13 1.28 6.16 -2.38
N HIS A 14 2.31 6.59 -3.09
CA HIS A 14 2.73 7.98 -3.08
C HIS A 14 1.78 8.77 -3.98
N VAL A 15 1.22 9.86 -3.47
CA VAL A 15 0.37 10.77 -4.22
C VAL A 15 1.03 12.14 -4.25
N ASP A 16 1.37 12.57 -5.45
CA ASP A 16 1.91 13.88 -5.74
C ASP A 16 0.92 14.71 -6.58
N GLY A 17 1.02 16.04 -6.50
CA GLY A 17 0.16 16.99 -7.21
C GLY A 17 -1.26 17.14 -6.63
N GLU A 18 -1.98 18.12 -7.16
CA GLU A 18 -3.31 18.52 -6.66
C GLU A 18 -4.40 18.47 -7.74
N GLY A 19 -5.65 18.33 -7.29
CA GLY A 19 -6.83 18.37 -8.15
C GLY A 19 -6.82 17.30 -9.25
N GLN A 20 -6.87 17.76 -10.51
CA GLN A 20 -6.91 16.92 -11.70
C GLN A 20 -5.52 16.41 -12.13
N LYS A 21 -4.43 16.98 -11.61
CA LYS A 21 -3.05 16.59 -11.95
C LYS A 21 -2.40 15.73 -10.88
N LYS A 22 -3.20 14.92 -10.18
CA LYS A 22 -2.70 14.02 -9.13
C LYS A 22 -2.08 12.75 -9.74
N PHE A 23 -0.86 12.45 -9.36
CA PHE A 23 -0.15 11.23 -9.76
C PHE A 23 -0.20 10.21 -8.64
N TRP A 24 -0.56 8.97 -8.96
CA TRP A 24 -0.66 7.87 -8.01
C TRP A 24 0.38 6.82 -8.35
N THR A 25 1.42 6.73 -7.53
CA THR A 25 2.51 5.78 -7.72
C THR A 25 2.44 4.74 -6.61
N LYS A 26 2.26 3.46 -6.96
CA LYS A 26 2.30 2.38 -5.96
C LYS A 26 3.73 2.19 -5.50
N ILE A 27 3.98 2.32 -4.19
CA ILE A 27 5.32 2.23 -3.60
C ILE A 27 5.40 1.22 -2.44
N GLY A 28 4.33 0.48 -2.19
CA GLY A 28 4.32 -0.49 -1.11
C GLY A 28 3.00 -1.21 -0.90
N ALA A 29 2.96 -1.93 0.20
CA ALA A 29 1.81 -2.70 0.65
C ALA A 29 1.63 -2.57 2.16
N ALA A 30 0.41 -2.80 2.63
CA ALA A 30 0.07 -2.74 4.04
C ALA A 30 -0.78 -3.95 4.46
N TRP A 31 -0.58 -4.38 5.70
CA TRP A 31 -1.23 -5.49 6.36
C TRP A 31 -1.93 -4.99 7.60
N ALA A 32 -3.23 -5.23 7.72
CA ALA A 32 -3.98 -4.88 8.91
C ALA A 32 -3.50 -5.75 10.08
N HIS A 33 -3.39 -5.15 11.26
CA HIS A 33 -3.15 -5.87 12.50
C HIS A 33 -4.37 -6.71 12.87
N GLU A 34 -4.16 -7.71 13.72
CA GLU A 34 -5.22 -8.63 14.15
C GLU A 34 -6.30 -7.93 15.00
N ASP A 35 -5.92 -6.86 15.72
CA ASP A 35 -6.82 -5.99 16.48
C ASP A 35 -7.69 -5.08 15.59
N GLY A 36 -7.32 -4.91 14.32
CA GLY A 36 -7.96 -4.00 13.38
C GLY A 36 -7.68 -2.51 13.64
N GLU A 37 -6.83 -2.18 14.60
CA GLU A 37 -6.52 -0.80 15.01
C GLU A 37 -5.21 -0.28 14.38
N GLY A 38 -4.48 -1.13 13.67
CA GLY A 38 -3.18 -0.79 13.08
C GLY A 38 -2.89 -1.41 11.72
N PHE A 39 -1.79 -0.94 11.12
CA PHE A 39 -1.23 -1.51 9.90
C PHE A 39 0.29 -1.67 10.03
N ASN A 40 0.80 -2.80 9.57
CA ASN A 40 2.20 -2.93 9.18
C ASN A 40 2.33 -2.45 7.73
N ILE A 41 3.32 -1.60 7.44
CA ILE A 41 3.55 -1.04 6.10
C ILE A 41 4.96 -1.39 5.66
N GLN A 42 5.09 -1.91 4.45
CA GLN A 42 6.37 -2.12 3.80
C GLN A 42 6.44 -1.29 2.51
N LEU A 43 7.49 -0.48 2.40
CA LEU A 43 7.74 0.40 1.28
C LEU A 43 8.94 -0.08 0.46
N THR A 44 8.84 0.00 -0.86
CA THR A 44 9.97 -0.24 -1.78
C THR A 44 10.85 0.98 -1.95
N CYS A 45 10.32 2.17 -1.66
CA CYS A 45 11.06 3.44 -1.67
C CYS A 45 10.44 4.44 -0.68
N LEU A 46 11.24 5.42 -0.28
CA LEU A 46 10.82 6.50 0.61
C LEU A 46 10.65 7.79 -0.21
N PRO A 47 9.42 8.32 -0.34
CA PRO A 47 9.22 9.62 -0.98
C PRO A 47 9.73 10.74 -0.06
N VAL A 48 10.26 11.80 -0.67
CA VAL A 48 10.78 13.00 0.04
C VAL A 48 9.71 14.10 0.18
N ASP A 49 8.62 13.99 -0.58
CA ASP A 49 7.51 14.93 -0.64
C ASP A 49 6.16 14.19 -0.79
N GLY A 50 5.11 14.96 -1.07
CA GLY A 50 3.76 14.46 -1.31
C GLY A 50 3.12 13.81 -0.08
N ARG A 51 2.25 12.82 -0.33
CA ARG A 51 1.54 12.08 0.74
C ARG A 51 1.47 10.59 0.48
N LEU A 52 1.51 9.81 1.55
CA LEU A 52 1.23 8.37 1.51
C LEU A 52 -0.26 8.12 1.68
N VAL A 53 -0.82 7.28 0.80
CA VAL A 53 -2.23 6.89 0.85
C VAL A 53 -2.34 5.37 0.82
N VAL A 54 -2.96 4.80 1.84
CA VAL A 54 -3.26 3.37 1.95
C VAL A 54 -4.66 3.08 1.43
N ARG A 55 -4.81 2.13 0.51
CA ARG A 55 -6.11 1.78 -0.10
C ARG A 55 -6.27 0.28 -0.28
N LYS A 56 -7.51 -0.21 -0.13
CA LYS A 56 -7.84 -1.57 -0.55
C LYS A 56 -7.54 -1.73 -2.05
N PRO A 57 -6.94 -2.85 -2.48
CA PRO A 57 -6.74 -3.11 -3.91
C PRO A 57 -8.09 -3.09 -4.62
N ARG A 58 -8.14 -2.49 -5.81
CA ARG A 58 -9.35 -2.54 -6.65
C ARG A 58 -9.57 -3.98 -7.10
N ALA A 59 -10.82 -4.42 -7.15
CA ALA A 59 -11.18 -5.75 -7.63
C ALA A 59 -10.67 -5.92 -9.07
N GLY A 60 -9.60 -6.71 -9.25
CA GLY A 60 -8.94 -6.94 -10.54
C GLY A 60 -7.42 -6.77 -10.55
N GLU A 61 -6.82 -6.12 -9.54
CA GLU A 61 -5.37 -5.79 -9.54
C GLU A 61 -4.52 -6.72 -8.66
N GLN A 62 -5.06 -7.88 -8.26
CA GLN A 62 -4.31 -8.97 -7.61
C GLN A 62 -3.69 -9.91 -8.65
N LYS A 63 -2.87 -9.38 -9.57
CA LYS A 63 -1.99 -10.24 -10.39
C LYS A 63 -0.79 -9.42 -10.86
N GLY A 64 0.19 -9.29 -9.98
CA GLY A 64 1.44 -8.61 -10.29
C GLY A 64 2.53 -9.00 -9.31
N ASP A 65 3.43 -9.83 -9.81
CA ASP A 65 4.81 -10.02 -9.33
C ASP A 65 5.05 -10.86 -8.07
N ALA A 66 5.30 -12.15 -8.30
CA ALA A 66 6.45 -12.82 -7.72
C ALA A 66 7.27 -13.36 -8.89
N ARG A 67 8.40 -12.70 -9.19
CA ARG A 67 9.54 -13.35 -9.82
C ARG A 67 10.36 -14.02 -8.73
#